data_AF-A0A6J4HFU3-F1
#
_entry.id   AF-A0A6J4HFU3-F1
#
_cell.length_a   1.000
_cell.length_b   1.000
_cell.length_c   1.000
_cell.angle_alpha   90.00
_cell.angle_beta   90.00
_cell.angle_gamma   90.00
#
_symmetry.space_group_name_H-M   'P 1'
#
loop_
_entity.id
_entity.type
_entity.pdbx_description
1 polymer ?
#
loop_
_entity_poly.entity_id
_entity_poly.type
_entity_poly.pdbx_seq_one_letter_code
_entity_poly.pdbx_strand_id
1 'polypeptide(L)'
;MPTLSFEGDTHDELVRKVRRWLGSADGQLEHLDLPEAVERASELTKDALTVIAQSAPAPIARSEVVKAVTRMGHEATDSTKKAVIAGLDALSDTTQGDVVKRIENARSSVVYEMNAAVARQVLRLLVP
;
A
#
# COMPACT_ATOMS: atom_id res chain seq x y z
N MET A 1 -1.91 38.30 21.29
CA MET A 1 -1.46 37.45 20.18
C MET A 1 -1.90 36.02 20.47
N PRO A 2 -2.49 35.29 19.51
CA PRO A 2 -2.76 33.87 19.72
C PRO A 2 -1.44 33.11 19.81
N THR A 3 -1.34 32.20 20.77
CA THR A 3 -0.16 31.36 20.98
C THR A 3 -0.59 29.90 20.89
N LEU A 4 0.18 29.09 20.17
CA LEU A 4 -0.04 27.65 20.01
C LEU A 4 1.19 26.91 20.54
N SER A 5 0.95 25.92 21.40
CA SER A 5 1.99 25.05 21.95
C SER A 5 1.67 23.59 21.66
N PHE A 6 2.71 22.79 21.47
CA PHE A 6 2.61 21.34 21.26
C PHE A 6 3.31 20.63 22.42
N GLU A 7 2.61 19.68 23.03
CA GLU A 7 3.17 18.79 24.05
C GLU A 7 3.42 17.40 23.45
N GLY A 8 4.46 16.72 23.91
CA GLY A 8 4.83 15.38 23.47
C GLY A 8 6.03 14.87 24.25
N ASP A 9 6.05 13.56 24.50
CA ASP A 9 7.08 12.91 25.32
C ASP A 9 8.37 12.68 24.53
N THR A 10 8.29 12.79 23.20
CA THR A 10 9.43 12.60 22.28
C THR A 10 9.46 13.66 21.17
N HIS A 11 10.65 13.93 20.65
CA HIS A 11 10.84 14.88 19.55
C HIS A 11 10.04 14.48 18.30
N ASP A 12 9.98 13.20 17.96
CA ASP A 12 9.26 12.71 16.79
C ASP A 12 7.74 12.92 16.92
N GLU A 13 7.20 12.81 18.13
CA GLU A 13 5.80 13.10 18.41
C GLU A 13 5.49 14.59 18.22
N LEU A 14 6.37 15.46 18.71
CA LEU A 14 6.27 16.91 18.51
C LEU A 14 6.32 17.26 17.01
N VAL A 15 7.28 16.72 16.28
CA VAL A 15 7.43 16.96 14.83
C VAL A 15 6.19 16.46 14.06
N ARG A 16 5.60 15.33 14.45
CA ARG A 16 4.37 14.80 13.83
C ARG A 16 3.17 15.70 14.08
N LYS A 17 2.98 16.18 15.32
CA LYS A 17 1.89 17.10 15.69
C LYS A 17 2.03 18.44 14.96
N VAL A 18 3.25 18.96 14.85
CA VAL A 18 3.54 20.18 14.08
C VAL A 18 3.25 19.99 12.60
N ARG A 19 3.72 18.90 11.97
CA ARG A 19 3.45 18.63 10.55
C ARG A 19 1.96 18.48 10.26
N ARG A 20 1.22 17.79 11.14
CA ARG A 20 -0.24 17.65 11.04
C ARG A 20 -0.95 19.00 11.15
N TRP A 21 -0.53 19.84 12.09
CA TRP A 21 -1.11 21.16 12.26
C TRP A 21 -0.84 22.07 11.05
N LEU A 22 0.40 22.09 10.54
CA LEU A 22 0.73 22.82 9.32
C LEU A 22 -0.11 22.35 8.12
N GLY A 23 -0.26 21.04 7.94
CA GLY A 23 -1.12 20.47 6.89
C GLY A 23 -2.61 20.77 7.07
N SER A 24 -3.08 21.04 8.29
CA SER A 24 -4.47 21.43 8.55
C SER A 24 -4.78 22.89 8.19
N ALA A 25 -3.77 23.76 8.18
CA ALA A 25 -3.92 25.18 7.87
C ALA A 25 -4.14 25.45 6.38
N ASP A 26 -3.64 24.58 5.50
CA ASP A 26 -3.70 24.73 4.04
C ASP A 26 -5.03 24.25 3.42
N GLY A 27 -6.01 23.83 4.23
CA GLY A 27 -7.36 23.48 3.77
C GLY A 27 -7.43 22.26 2.83
N GLN A 28 -6.33 21.55 2.62
CA GLN A 28 -6.23 20.38 1.75
C GLN A 28 -6.09 19.10 2.55
N LEU A 29 -7.17 18.63 3.16
CA LEU A 29 -7.31 17.21 3.48
C LEU A 29 -8.74 16.76 3.19
N GLU A 30 -9.12 16.74 1.91
CA GLU A 30 -9.97 15.63 1.44
C GLU A 30 -9.12 14.36 1.53
N HIS A 31 -8.85 13.90 2.75
CA HIS A 31 -8.24 12.61 2.98
C HIS A 31 -9.33 11.57 2.84
N LEU A 32 -9.37 10.94 1.67
CA LEU A 32 -9.86 9.57 1.57
C LEU A 32 -9.10 8.77 2.62
N ASP A 33 -9.85 8.21 3.57
CA ASP A 33 -9.28 7.24 4.50
C ASP A 33 -8.63 6.12 3.68
N LEU A 34 -7.46 5.62 4.09
CA LEU A 34 -6.69 4.66 3.30
C LEU A 34 -7.53 3.42 2.90
N PRO A 35 -8.35 2.83 3.78
CA PRO A 35 -9.31 1.79 3.42
C PRO A 35 -10.36 2.24 2.39
N GLU A 36 -10.87 3.48 2.50
CA GLU A 36 -11.83 4.04 1.55
C GLU A 36 -11.20 4.26 0.16
N ALA A 37 -9.94 4.70 0.11
CA ALA A 37 -9.17 4.82 -1.13
C ALA A 37 -8.99 3.46 -1.81
N VAL A 38 -8.70 2.41 -1.03
CA VAL A 38 -8.54 1.04 -1.54
C VAL A 38 -9.88 0.47 -2.02
N GLU A 39 -10.98 0.75 -1.32
CA GLU A 39 -12.34 0.37 -1.75
C GLU A 39 -12.67 1.01 -3.11
N ARG A 40 -12.50 2.33 -3.23
CA ARG A 40 -12.77 3.04 -4.49
C ARG A 40 -11.88 2.55 -5.64
N ALA A 41 -10.61 2.25 -5.37
CA ALA A 41 -9.70 1.71 -6.38
C ALA A 41 -10.11 0.30 -6.86
N SER A 42 -10.60 -0.54 -5.95
CA SER A 42 -11.15 -1.86 -6.27
C SER A 42 -12.36 -1.74 -7.20
N GLU A 43 -13.33 -0.90 -6.84
CA GLU A 43 -14.54 -0.73 -7.66
C GLU A 43 -14.21 -0.16 -9.04
N LEU A 44 -13.32 0.84 -9.12
CA LEU A 44 -12.84 1.38 -10.40
C LEU A 44 -12.19 0.30 -11.29
N THR A 45 -11.43 -0.63 -10.70
CA THR A 45 -10.79 -1.73 -11.43
C THR A 45 -11.83 -2.72 -11.96
N LYS A 46 -12.86 -3.04 -11.17
CA LYS A 46 -13.96 -3.93 -11.60
C LYS A 46 -14.79 -3.30 -12.71
N ASP A 47 -15.03 -1.99 -12.64
CA ASP A 47 -15.72 -1.24 -13.68
C ASP A 47 -14.92 -1.27 -14.99
N ALA A 48 -13.60 -1.04 -14.93
CA ALA A 48 -12.74 -1.14 -16.09
C ALA A 48 -12.79 -2.53 -16.74
N LEU A 49 -12.74 -3.60 -15.94
CA LEU A 49 -12.88 -4.98 -16.43
C LEU A 49 -14.25 -5.21 -17.11
N THR A 50 -15.30 -4.61 -16.57
CA THR A 50 -16.65 -4.68 -17.15
C THR A 50 -16.72 -3.95 -18.49
N VAL A 51 -16.16 -2.74 -18.57
CA VAL A 51 -16.08 -1.96 -19.81
C VAL A 51 -15.28 -2.71 -20.88
N ILE A 52 -14.15 -3.32 -20.52
CA ILE A 52 -13.33 -4.13 -21.44
C ILE A 52 -14.13 -5.32 -21.97
N ALA A 53 -14.83 -6.04 -21.09
CA ALA A 53 -15.64 -7.19 -21.49
C ALA A 53 -16.82 -6.79 -22.41
N GLN A 54 -17.45 -5.65 -22.15
CA GLN A 54 -18.53 -5.10 -22.97
C GLN A 54 -18.05 -4.56 -24.32
N SER A 55 -16.80 -4.09 -24.38
CA SER A 55 -16.18 -3.60 -25.62
C SER A 55 -15.78 -4.73 -26.58
N ALA A 56 -15.81 -5.98 -26.12
CA ALA A 56 -15.51 -7.12 -26.98
C ALA A 56 -16.60 -7.31 -28.06
N PRO A 57 -16.24 -7.74 -29.29
CA PRO A 57 -17.20 -8.06 -30.33
C PRO A 57 -18.26 -9.07 -29.85
N ALA A 58 -19.51 -8.94 -30.33
CA ALA A 58 -20.66 -9.70 -29.79
C ALA A 58 -20.44 -11.23 -29.64
N PRO A 59 -19.76 -11.95 -30.56
CA PRO A 59 -19.47 -13.37 -30.36
C PRO A 59 -18.54 -13.66 -29.17
N ILE A 60 -17.59 -12.76 -28.91
CA ILE A 60 -16.57 -12.87 -27.86
C ILE A 60 -17.16 -12.42 -26.51
N ALA A 61 -17.89 -11.31 -26.48
CA ALA A 61 -18.54 -10.80 -25.27
C ALA A 61 -19.54 -11.80 -24.66
N ARG A 62 -20.19 -12.61 -25.50
CA ARG A 62 -21.13 -13.65 -25.06
C ARG A 62 -20.45 -14.96 -24.67
N SER A 63 -19.16 -15.12 -24.96
CA SER A 63 -18.44 -16.35 -24.67
C SER A 63 -18.31 -16.58 -23.17
N GLU A 64 -18.44 -17.83 -22.75
CA GLU A 64 -18.26 -18.23 -21.34
C GLU A 64 -16.83 -17.98 -20.86
N VAL A 65 -15.85 -18.00 -21.77
CA VAL A 65 -14.45 -17.70 -21.48
C VAL A 65 -14.30 -16.26 -20.99
N VAL A 66 -14.83 -15.28 -21.73
CA VAL A 66 -14.70 -13.85 -21.35
C VAL A 66 -15.44 -13.58 -20.05
N LYS A 67 -16.66 -14.12 -19.88
CA LYS A 67 -17.40 -13.99 -18.61
C LYS A 67 -16.63 -14.57 -17.43
N ALA A 68 -16.03 -15.75 -17.60
CA ALA A 68 -15.23 -16.40 -16.56
C ALA A 68 -13.97 -15.59 -16.22
N VAL A 69 -13.28 -15.04 -17.22
CA VAL A 69 -12.10 -14.17 -17.01
C VAL A 69 -12.48 -12.89 -16.29
N THR A 70 -13.57 -12.22 -16.67
CA THR A 70 -14.03 -11.01 -15.98
C THR A 70 -14.38 -11.29 -14.52
N ARG A 71 -15.12 -12.39 -14.26
CA ARG A 71 -15.45 -12.81 -12.89
C ARG A 71 -14.19 -13.10 -12.07
N MET A 72 -13.22 -13.81 -12.65
CA MET A 72 -11.94 -14.08 -11.99
C MET A 72 -11.18 -12.79 -11.67
N GLY A 73 -11.21 -11.80 -12.58
CA GLY A 73 -10.62 -10.48 -12.33
C GLY A 73 -11.30 -9.74 -11.18
N HIS A 74 -12.62 -9.82 -11.06
CA HIS A 74 -13.36 -9.26 -9.92
C HIS A 74 -12.97 -9.94 -8.60
N GLU A 75 -12.96 -11.27 -8.57
CA GLU A 75 -12.58 -12.06 -7.40
C GLU A 75 -11.13 -11.77 -6.95
N ALA A 76 -10.20 -11.67 -7.90
CA ALA A 76 -8.81 -11.34 -7.61
C ALA A 76 -8.67 -9.91 -7.04
N THR A 77 -9.43 -8.96 -7.57
CA THR A 77 -9.47 -7.57 -7.09
C THR A 77 -10.01 -7.52 -5.66
N ASP A 78 -11.10 -8.24 -5.36
CA ASP A 78 -11.67 -8.32 -4.01
C ASP A 78 -10.72 -8.98 -3.00
N SER A 79 -10.04 -10.05 -3.40
CA SER A 79 -9.03 -10.70 -2.57
C SER A 79 -7.88 -9.75 -2.24
N THR A 80 -7.39 -9.03 -3.24
CA THR A 80 -6.32 -8.03 -3.08
C THR A 80 -6.75 -6.90 -2.16
N LYS A 81 -7.95 -6.34 -2.36
CA LYS A 81 -8.54 -5.32 -1.50
C LYS A 81 -8.56 -5.78 -0.03
N LYS A 82 -9.11 -6.97 0.23
CA LYS A 82 -9.20 -7.53 1.59
C LYS A 82 -7.83 -7.70 2.23
N ALA A 83 -6.85 -8.21 1.49
CA ALA A 83 -5.49 -8.37 1.98
C ALA A 83 -4.82 -7.03 2.33
N VAL A 84 -5.04 -6.01 1.48
CA VAL A 84 -4.51 -4.66 1.73
C VAL A 84 -5.17 -4.02 2.95
N ILE A 85 -6.50 -4.05 3.05
CA ILE A 85 -7.23 -3.50 4.21
C ILE A 85 -6.80 -4.21 5.50
N ALA A 86 -6.77 -5.55 5.52
CA ALA A 86 -6.32 -6.31 6.67
C ALA A 86 -4.86 -5.99 7.06
N GLY A 87 -3.99 -5.73 6.08
CA GLY A 87 -2.62 -5.27 6.32
C GLY A 87 -2.55 -3.87 6.93
N LEU A 88 -3.40 -2.94 6.47
CA LEU A 88 -3.51 -1.59 7.03
C LEU A 88 -4.04 -1.60 8.47
N ASP A 89 -5.04 -2.43 8.75
CA ASP A 89 -5.58 -2.63 10.11
C ASP A 89 -4.52 -3.22 11.04
N ALA A 90 -3.82 -4.27 10.60
CA ALA A 90 -2.73 -4.88 11.39
C ALA A 90 -1.59 -3.90 11.68
N LEU A 91 -1.23 -3.03 10.72
CA LEU A 91 -0.24 -1.98 10.94
C LEU A 91 -0.73 -0.94 11.94
N SER A 92 -2.01 -0.54 11.84
CA SER A 92 -2.63 0.42 12.76
C SER A 92 -2.66 -0.11 14.19
N ASP A 93 -3.08 -1.36 14.39
CA ASP A 93 -3.11 -2.06 15.68
C ASP A 93 -1.72 -2.24 16.29
N THR A 94 -0.69 -2.41 15.46
CA THR A 94 0.69 -2.62 15.92
C THR A 94 1.50 -1.31 16.03
N THR A 95 0.85 -0.14 15.91
CA THR A 95 1.49 1.16 16.11
C THR A 95 1.75 1.50 17.59
N GLN A 96 2.01 0.48 18.43
CA GLN A 96 2.73 0.59 19.70
C GLN A 96 4.19 0.15 19.49
N GLY A 97 5.03 1.03 18.91
CA GLY A 97 6.50 1.06 19.06
C GLY A 97 7.38 -0.07 18.50
N ASP A 98 6.88 -1.30 18.36
CA ASP A 98 7.74 -2.50 18.19
C ASP A 98 7.92 -2.92 16.72
N VAL A 99 6.98 -2.57 15.84
CA VAL A 99 7.05 -2.91 14.39
C VAL A 99 7.99 -2.02 13.60
N VAL A 100 8.13 -0.75 13.97
CA VAL A 100 9.10 0.14 13.29
C VAL A 100 10.52 -0.42 13.44
N LYS A 101 10.87 -0.90 14.65
CA LYS A 101 12.15 -1.57 14.91
C LYS A 101 12.30 -2.89 14.15
N ARG A 102 11.23 -3.70 14.03
CA ARG A 102 11.29 -4.95 13.25
C ARG A 102 11.42 -4.71 11.75
N ILE A 103 10.78 -3.68 11.20
CA ILE A 103 10.91 -3.32 9.78
C ILE A 103 12.28 -2.70 9.50
N GLU A 104 12.84 -1.87 10.39
CA GLU A 104 14.23 -1.39 10.27
C GLU A 104 15.24 -2.54 10.36
N ASN A 105 15.04 -3.48 11.29
CA ASN A 105 15.90 -4.66 11.43
C ASN A 105 15.75 -5.62 10.24
N ALA A 106 14.54 -5.82 9.72
CA ALA A 106 14.29 -6.65 8.54
C ALA A 106 14.79 -5.98 7.25
N ARG A 107 14.64 -4.66 7.10
CA ARG A 107 15.23 -3.93 5.97
C ARG A 107 16.74 -3.98 6.02
N SER A 108 17.35 -3.73 7.18
CA SER A 108 18.79 -3.81 7.32
C SER A 108 19.29 -5.24 7.05
N SER A 109 18.66 -6.27 7.62
CA SER A 109 19.05 -7.66 7.37
C SER A 109 18.87 -8.09 5.91
N VAL A 110 17.77 -7.73 5.25
CA VAL A 110 17.53 -8.05 3.83
C VAL A 110 18.51 -7.31 2.92
N VAL A 111 18.84 -6.05 3.20
CA VAL A 111 19.86 -5.30 2.45
C VAL A 111 21.24 -5.93 2.65
N TYR A 112 21.59 -6.39 3.86
CA TYR A 112 22.84 -7.11 4.12
C TYR A 112 22.87 -8.48 3.42
N GLU A 113 21.78 -9.25 3.43
CA GLU A 113 21.69 -10.54 2.74
C GLU A 113 21.78 -10.40 1.22
N MET A 114 21.11 -9.40 0.64
CA MET A 114 21.22 -9.08 -0.78
C MET A 114 22.67 -8.69 -1.14
N ASN A 115 23.34 -7.88 -0.31
CA ASN A 115 24.71 -7.46 -0.56
C ASN A 115 25.71 -8.64 -0.45
N ALA A 116 25.52 -9.55 0.51
CA ALA A 116 26.34 -10.75 0.65
C ALA A 116 26.09 -11.79 -0.46
N ALA A 117 24.86 -11.89 -0.96
CA ALA A 117 24.53 -12.73 -2.12
C ALA A 117 25.19 -12.17 -3.40
N VAL A 118 25.08 -10.86 -3.63
CA VAL A 118 25.74 -10.17 -4.75
C VAL A 118 27.26 -10.28 -4.64
N ALA A 119 27.84 -10.07 -3.47
CA ALA A 119 29.29 -10.20 -3.25
C ALA A 119 29.79 -11.63 -3.53
N ARG A 120 29.03 -12.66 -3.12
CA ARG A 120 29.35 -14.06 -3.44
C ARG A 120 29.24 -14.36 -4.94
N GLN A 121 28.29 -13.74 -5.61
CA GLN A 121 28.10 -13.91 -7.04
C GLN A 121 29.18 -13.19 -7.85
N VAL A 122 29.61 -12.01 -7.41
CA VAL A 122 30.75 -11.27 -7.95
C VAL A 122 32.06 -12.03 -7.70
N LEU A 123 32.27 -12.59 -6.50
CA LEU A 123 33.44 -13.43 -6.20
C LEU A 123 33.48 -14.70 -7.07
N ARG A 124 32.35 -15.37 -7.31
CA ARG A 124 32.29 -16.52 -8.23
C ARG A 124 32.64 -16.17 -9.68
N LEU A 125 32.39 -14.94 -10.10
CA LEU A 125 32.72 -14.46 -11.45
C LEU A 125 34.17 -13.96 -11.57
N LEU A 126 34.87 -13.76 -10.44
CA LEU A 126 36.24 -13.23 -10.39
C LEU A 126 37.30 -14.29 -10.04
N VAL A 127 36.90 -15.49 -9.64
CA VAL A 127 37.81 -16.64 -9.49
C VAL A 127 37.79 -17.42 -10.81
N PRO A 128 38.89 -17.47 -11.58
CA PRO A 128 38.98 -18.27 -12.80
C PRO A 128 38.89 -19.78 -12.53
#